data_AF-A0A0G1D0I1-F1
#
_entry.id   AF-A0A0G1D0I1-F1
#
_cell.length_a   1.000
_cell.length_b   1.000
_cell.length_c   1.000
_cell.angle_alpha   90.00
_cell.angle_beta   90.00
_cell.angle_gamma   90.00
#
_symmetry.space_group_name_H-M   'P 1'
#
loop_
_entity.id
_entity.type
_entity.pdbx_description
1 polymer ?
#
loop_
_entity_poly.entity_id
_entity_poly.type
_entity_poly.pdbx_seq_one_letter_code
_entity_poly.pdbx_strand_id
1 'polypeptide(L)' 'MYYLYENWTHDYVGIHEEDCNLCNKGKGMHSKPSIKNGIWIGPFKDQKEAEFVASKLKRKTILKCSRCL' A
#
# COMPACT_ATOMS: atom_id res chain seq x y z
N MET A 1 0.91 -2.55 12.20
CA MET A 1 -0.10 -1.81 11.41
C MET A 1 0.02 -2.19 9.94
N TYR A 2 -0.99 -1.88 9.13
CA TYR A 2 -1.00 -2.14 7.69
C TYR A 2 -1.12 -0.83 6.89
N TYR A 3 -0.54 -0.82 5.70
CA TYR A 3 -0.58 0.29 4.76
C TYR A 3 -0.94 -0.22 3.38
N LEU A 4 -1.61 0.62 2.60
CA LEU A 4 -1.88 0.37 1.19
C LEU A 4 -1.03 1.30 0.35
N TYR A 5 -0.50 0.80 -0.76
CA TYR A 5 0.03 1.63 -1.83
C TYR A 5 -0.90 1.51 -3.03
N GLU A 6 -1.67 2.55 -3.31
CA GLU A 6 -2.50 2.63 -4.51
C GLU A 6 -1.62 3.11 -5.67
N ASN A 7 -1.34 2.22 -6.62
CA ASN A 7 -0.53 2.51 -7.81
C ASN A 7 -1.44 2.77 -9.00
N TRP A 8 -1.53 4.02 -9.44
CA TRP A 8 -2.37 4.41 -10.59
C TRP A 8 -1.71 4.08 -11.93
N THR A 9 -0.37 4.06 -12.00
CA THR A 9 0.36 3.77 -13.23
C THR A 9 0.23 2.31 -13.66
N HIS A 10 0.26 1.39 -12.70
CA HIS A 10 0.18 -0.05 -12.93
C HIS A 10 -1.17 -0.65 -12.50
N ASP A 11 -2.10 0.21 -12.08
CA ASP A 11 -3.49 -0.11 -11.76
C ASP A 11 -3.65 -1.24 -10.72
N TYR A 12 -2.90 -1.17 -9.62
CA TYR A 12 -2.98 -2.12 -8.51
C TYR A 12 -2.95 -1.44 -7.14
N VAL A 13 -3.36 -2.17 -6.10
CA VAL A 13 -3.16 -1.81 -4.69
C VAL A 13 -2.27 -2.84 -4.02
N GLY A 14 -1.14 -2.40 -3.46
CA GLY A 14 -0.24 -3.23 -2.66
C GLY A 14 -0.56 -3.11 -1.17
N ILE A 15 -0.75 -4.23 -0.47
CA ILE A 15 -0.91 -4.30 0.99
C ILE A 15 0.46 -4.57 1.62
N HIS A 16 0.85 -3.73 2.57
CA HIS A 16 2.12 -3.78 3.27
C HIS A 16 1.93 -3.77 4.78
N GLU A 17 2.82 -4.46 5.49
CA GLU A 17 2.99 -4.30 6.94
C GLU A 17 3.88 -3.11 7.26
N GLU A 18 3.72 -2.55 8.45
CA GLU A 18 4.46 -1.36 8.91
C GLU A 18 5.98 -1.58 8.98
N ASP A 19 6.40 -2.80 9.31
CA ASP A 19 7.80 -3.21 9.41
C ASP A 19 8.44 -3.51 8.04
N CYS A 20 7.66 -3.46 6.96
CA CYS A 20 8.15 -3.66 5.60
C CYS A 20 9.13 -2.55 5.19
N ASN A 21 10.34 -2.96 4.78
CA ASN A 21 11.40 -2.06 4.30
C ASN A 21 11.04 -1.26 3.03
N LEU A 22 10.03 -1.70 2.27
CA LEU A 22 9.50 -0.97 1.12
C LEU A 22 8.47 0.10 1.52
N CYS A 23 7.69 -0.18 2.56
CA CYS A 23 6.65 0.70 3.06
C CYS A 23 7.23 1.88 3.82
N ASN A 24 8.20 1.62 4.71
CA ASN A 24 8.84 2.63 5.54
C ASN A 24 7.80 3.51 6.27
N LYS A 25 6.82 2.86 6.93
CA LYS A 25 5.69 3.50 7.62
C LYS A 25 4.82 4.39 6.72
N GLY A 26 4.54 3.93 5.50
CA GLY A 26 3.72 4.64 4.52
C GLY A 26 4.44 5.79 3.79
N LYS A 27 5.78 5.79 3.80
CA LYS A 27 6.60 6.82 3.12
C LYS A 27 7.19 6.33 1.79
N GLY A 28 7.27 5.02 1.61
CA GLY A 28 8.00 4.41 0.52
C GLY A 28 9.52 4.47 0.71
N MET A 29 10.24 3.83 -0.20
CA MET A 29 11.71 3.81 -0.22
C MET A 29 12.33 5.09 -0.80
N HIS A 30 11.58 5.83 -1.61
CA HIS A 30 12.10 7.01 -2.31
C HIS A 30 12.04 8.25 -1.42
N SER A 31 13.13 9.02 -1.41
CA SER A 31 13.28 10.24 -0.61
C SER A 31 12.34 11.38 -1.00
N LYS A 32 11.77 11.33 -2.21
CA LYS A 32 10.79 12.30 -2.70
C LYS A 32 9.46 11.59 -2.99
N PRO A 33 8.44 11.73 -2.12
CA PRO A 33 7.13 11.21 -2.43
C PRO A 33 6.60 11.95 -3.66
N SER A 34 6.22 11.18 -4.68
CA SER A 34 5.59 11.70 -5.89
C SER A 34 4.20 11.12 -5.99
N ILE A 35 3.20 11.99 -6.01
CA ILE A 35 1.80 11.62 -6.21
C ILE A 35 1.51 11.25 -7.68
N LYS A 36 2.50 11.32 -8.58
CA LYS A 36 2.30 11.02 -10.01
C LYS A 36 1.90 9.56 -10.24
N ASN A 37 2.48 8.65 -9.45
CA ASN A 37 2.37 7.21 -9.70
C ASN A 37 1.40 6.51 -8.73
N GLY A 38 1.10 7.15 -7.60
CA GLY A 38 0.33 6.53 -6.54
C GLY A 38 0.46 7.23 -5.21
N ILE A 39 -0.20 6.67 -4.20
CA ILE A 39 -0.21 7.21 -2.84
C ILE A 39 -0.20 6.10 -1.81
N TRP A 40 0.40 6.37 -0.66
CA TRP A 40 0.29 5.53 0.53
C TRP A 40 -0.94 5.91 1.35
N ILE A 41 -1.73 4.92 1.76
CA ILE A 41 -2.97 5.07 2.51
C ILE A 41 -2.86 4.25 3.80
N GLY A 42 -3.28 4.80 4.93
CA GLY A 42 -3.22 4.17 6.25
C GLY A 42 -2.67 5.11 7.33
N PRO A 43 -2.26 4.59 8.50
CA PRO A 43 -2.23 3.16 8.86
C PRO A 43 -3.62 2.54 9.10
N PHE A 44 -3.71 1.23 8.94
CA PHE A 44 -4.84 0.37 9.32
C PHE A 44 -4.43 -0.58 10.46
N LYS A 45 -5.37 -0.93 11.33
CA LYS A 45 -5.07 -1.70 12.55
C LYS A 45 -4.73 -3.16 12.27
N ASP A 46 -5.36 -3.74 11.25
CA ASP A 46 -5.24 -5.14 10.88
C ASP A 46 -5.36 -5.34 9.37
N GLN A 47 -5.00 -6.54 8.91
CA GLN A 47 -4.99 -6.88 7.49
C GLN A 47 -6.40 -6.84 6.88
N LYS A 48 -7.44 -7.19 7.65
CA LYS A 48 -8.82 -7.24 7.17
C LYS A 48 -9.34 -5.84 6.87
N GLU A 49 -9.01 -4.85 7.71
CA GLU A 49 -9.33 -3.45 7.47
C GLU A 49 -8.63 -2.94 6.21
N ALA A 50 -7.35 -3.25 6.04
CA ALA A 50 -6.59 -2.88 4.85
C ALA A 50 -7.17 -3.53 3.57
N GLU A 51 -7.49 -4.82 3.60
CA GLU A 51 -8.13 -5.54 2.48
C GLU A 51 -9.52 -4.96 2.15
N PHE A 52 -10.31 -4.63 3.18
CA PHE A 52 -11.61 -3.99 2.98
C PHE A 52 -11.46 -2.65 2.26
N VAL A 53 -10.55 -1.79 2.69
CA VAL A 53 -10.31 -0.49 2.03
C VAL A 53 -9.74 -0.70 0.63
N ALA A 54 -8.80 -1.63 0.44
CA ALA A 54 -8.26 -1.97 -0.87
C ALA A 54 -9.34 -2.40 -1.86
N SER A 55 -10.36 -3.15 -1.42
CA SER A 55 -11.50 -3.55 -2.25
C SER A 55 -12.36 -2.38 -2.74
N LYS A 56 -12.28 -1.22 -2.08
CA LYS A 56 -12.99 0.00 -2.47
C LYS A 56 -12.18 0.87 -3.42
N LEU A 57 -10.86 0.70 -3.43
CA LEU A 57 -9.98 1.34 -4.41
C LEU A 57 -10.18 0.59 -5.74
N LYS A 58 -10.80 1.24 -6.72
CA LYS A 58 -11.23 0.65 -8.00
C LYS A 58 -10.03 0.34 -8.93
N ARG A 59 -9.07 -0.45 -8.45
CA ARG A 59 -7.90 -0.92 -9.18
C ARG A 59 -8.13 -2.35 -9.66
N LYS A 60 -7.44 -2.73 -10.72
CA LYS A 60 -7.58 -4.07 -11.32
C LYS A 60 -7.12 -5.19 -10.41
N THR A 61 -6.10 -4.94 -9.61
CA THR A 61 -5.43 -5.98 -8.84
C THR A 61 -5.15 -5.53 -7.41
N ILE A 62 -5.39 -6.41 -6.44
CA ILE A 62 -4.96 -6.25 -5.05
C ILE A 62 -3.85 -7.29 -4.80
N LEU A 63 -2.70 -6.83 -4.33
CA LEU A 63 -1.51 -7.65 -4.11
C LEU A 63 -1.08 -7.53 -2.66
N LYS A 64 -0.64 -8.65 -2.07
CA LYS A 64 0.15 -8.60 -0.83
C LYS A 64 1.62 -8.40 -1.21
N CYS A 65 2.32 -7.55 -0.48
CA CYS A 65 3.75 -7.36 -0.70
C CYS A 65 4.49 -8.68 -0.43
N SER A 66 5.27 -9.15 -1.39
CA SER A 66 6.07 -10.38 -1.27
C SER A 66 7.23 -10.30 -0.27
N ARG A 67 7.48 -9.13 0.31
CA ARG A 67 8.50 -8.91 1.36
C ARG A 67 7.90 -8.74 2.75
N CYS A 68 6.57 -8.67 2.86
CA CYS A 68 5.92 -8.74 4.17
C CYS A 68 5.85 -10.22 4.56
N LEU A 69 6.14 -10.51 5.83
CA LEU A 69 6.09 -11.84 6.41
C LEU A 69 4.71 -12.15 6.97
#